data_AF-F7JP79-F1
#
_entry.id   AF-F7JP79-F1
#
_cell.length_a   1.000
_cell.length_b   1.000
_cell.length_c   1.000
_cell.angle_alpha   90.00
_cell.angle_beta   90.00
_cell.angle_gamma   90.00
#
_symmetry.space_group_name_H-M   'P 1'
#
loop_
_entity.id
_entity.type
_entity.pdbx_description
1 polymer ?
#
loop_
_entity_poly.entity_id
_entity_poly.type
_entity_poly.pdbx_seq_one_letter_code
_entity_poly.pdbx_strand_id
1 'polypeptide(L)'
;MKQQSKLLKVISILLIIFGAFGLIGNLASIFLIGPMMNTPEMVAVYEAAGVTQPGTMYYVFSIVSCLVEIAAGIVGVMYRSKKSVLIAGAVWTVVVIIGMIWGVVLSSFTPFTLLSLLFPILYLWGWYQSN
;
A
#
# COMPACT_ATOMS: atom_id res chain seq x y z
N MET A 1 -4.78 -26.04 -18.55
CA MET A 1 -5.19 -25.85 -17.15
C MET A 1 -4.57 -24.54 -16.68
N LYS A 2 -5.32 -23.66 -16.02
CA LYS A 2 -4.77 -22.40 -15.47
C LYS A 2 -3.84 -22.78 -14.31
N GLN A 3 -2.54 -22.54 -14.48
CA GLN A 3 -1.50 -22.82 -13.51
C GLN A 3 -0.98 -21.51 -12.91
N GLN A 4 -1.44 -21.22 -11.71
CA GLN A 4 -0.90 -20.14 -10.88
C GLN A 4 0.52 -20.47 -10.43
N SER A 5 1.45 -19.52 -10.52
CA SER A 5 2.80 -19.72 -9.98
C SER A 5 2.81 -19.73 -8.44
N LYS A 6 3.74 -20.49 -7.85
CA LYS A 6 3.93 -20.51 -6.39
C LYS A 6 4.27 -19.12 -5.85
N LEU A 7 5.09 -18.36 -6.59
CA LEU A 7 5.46 -16.99 -6.24
C LEU A 7 4.22 -16.10 -6.16
N LEU A 8 3.37 -16.10 -7.19
CA LEU A 8 2.15 -15.29 -7.19
C LEU A 8 1.28 -15.63 -5.99
N LYS A 9 1.10 -16.92 -5.67
CA LYS A 9 0.31 -17.35 -4.53
C LYS A 9 0.87 -16.81 -3.21
N VAL A 10 2.18 -16.92 -2.99
CA VAL A 10 2.85 -16.43 -1.77
C VAL A 10 2.72 -14.92 -1.66
N ILE A 11 3.08 -14.17 -2.71
CA ILE A 11 3.01 -12.70 -2.69
C ILE A 11 1.57 -12.22 -2.50
N SER A 12 0.59 -12.88 -3.12
CA SER A 12 -0.82 -12.55 -2.96
C SER A 12 -1.30 -12.73 -1.51
N ILE A 13 -0.85 -13.78 -0.82
CA ILE A 13 -1.14 -13.99 0.60
C ILE A 13 -0.48 -12.89 1.45
N LEU A 14 0.78 -12.54 1.14
CA LEU A 14 1.49 -11.48 1.86
C LEU A 14 0.80 -10.12 1.69
N LEU A 15 0.27 -9.80 0.51
CA LEU A 15 -0.52 -8.57 0.28
C LEU A 15 -1.78 -8.52 1.14
N ILE A 16 -2.48 -9.64 1.30
CA ILE A 16 -3.65 -9.70 2.19
C ILE A 16 -3.24 -9.43 3.64
N ILE A 17 -2.14 -10.06 4.09
CA ILE A 17 -1.66 -9.93 5.47
C ILE A 17 -1.19 -8.49 5.74
N PHE A 18 -0.30 -7.95 4.90
CA PHE A 18 0.25 -6.61 5.10
C PHE A 18 -0.79 -5.52 4.87
N GLY A 19 -1.66 -5.67 3.88
CA GLY A 19 -2.78 -4.76 3.67
C GLY A 19 -3.75 -4.76 4.87
N ALA A 20 -4.04 -5.91 5.48
CA ALA A 20 -4.87 -5.98 6.68
C ALA A 20 -4.22 -5.32 7.90
N PHE A 21 -2.93 -5.60 8.16
CA PHE A 21 -2.18 -4.92 9.22
C PHE A 21 -2.07 -3.42 8.98
N GLY A 22 -1.82 -2.99 7.74
CA GLY A 22 -1.79 -1.59 7.34
C GLY A 22 -3.13 -0.91 7.54
N LEU A 23 -4.24 -1.58 7.22
CA LEU A 23 -5.59 -1.06 7.47
C LEU A 23 -5.85 -0.88 8.97
N ILE A 24 -5.52 -1.88 9.79
CA ILE A 24 -5.66 -1.81 11.24
C ILE A 24 -4.82 -0.65 11.80
N GLY A 25 -3.56 -0.51 11.36
CA GLY A 25 -2.67 0.57 11.77
C GLY A 25 -3.20 1.96 11.40
N ASN A 26 -3.73 2.11 10.18
CA ASN A 26 -4.35 3.38 9.75
C ASN A 26 -5.60 3.72 10.56
N LEU A 27 -6.48 2.76 10.80
CA LEU A 27 -7.68 2.97 11.63
C LEU A 27 -7.27 3.33 13.07
N ALA A 28 -6.30 2.63 13.66
CA ALA A 28 -5.76 2.96 14.97
C ALA A 28 -5.20 4.39 15.01
N SER A 29 -4.45 4.80 13.98
CA SER A 29 -3.93 6.17 13.88
C SER A 29 -5.04 7.21 13.84
N ILE A 30 -6.15 6.95 13.14
CA ILE A 30 -7.25 7.92 13.04
C ILE A 30 -8.03 8.00 14.36
N PHE A 31 -8.38 6.86 14.95
CA PHE A 31 -9.25 6.83 16.12
C PHE A 31 -8.52 7.10 17.45
N LEU A 32 -7.26 6.70 17.57
CA LEU A 32 -6.50 6.83 18.81
C LEU A 32 -5.59 8.08 18.80
N ILE A 33 -4.96 8.36 17.67
CA ILE A 33 -3.96 9.44 17.55
C ILE A 33 -4.56 10.69 16.89
N GLY A 34 -5.52 10.53 15.98
CA GLY A 34 -6.18 11.62 15.25
C GLY A 34 -6.69 12.77 16.13
N PRO A 35 -7.34 12.53 17.28
CA PRO A 35 -7.77 13.59 18.20
C PRO A 35 -6.62 14.45 18.76
N MET A 36 -5.39 13.90 18.79
CA MET A 36 -4.20 14.58 19.30
C MET A 36 -3.36 15.22 18.20
N MET A 37 -3.63 14.94 16.92
CA MET A 37 -2.79 15.38 15.80
C MET A 37 -2.72 16.91 15.63
N ASN A 38 -3.77 17.64 16.03
CA ASN A 38 -3.84 19.09 15.88
C ASN A 38 -3.51 19.85 17.18
N THR A 39 -2.96 19.19 18.19
CA THR A 39 -2.51 19.90 19.38
C THR A 39 -1.24 20.69 19.09
N PRO A 40 -1.01 21.83 19.77
CA PRO A 40 0.20 22.64 19.56
C PRO A 40 1.50 21.84 19.71
N GLU A 41 1.53 20.85 20.62
CA GLU A 41 2.71 20.02 20.84
C GLU A 41 3.01 19.14 19.63
N MET A 42 1.99 18.53 19.02
CA MET A 42 2.19 17.66 17.85
C MET A 42 2.56 18.47 16.61
N VAL A 43 1.99 19.66 16.43
CA VAL A 43 2.38 20.59 15.35
C VAL A 43 3.87 20.93 15.45
N ALA A 44 4.35 21.28 16.65
CA ALA A 44 5.76 21.59 16.87
C ALA A 44 6.70 20.41 16.59
N VAL A 45 6.26 19.17 16.83
CA VAL A 45 7.02 17.96 16.49
C VAL A 45 7.19 17.80 14.98
N TYR A 46 6.12 18.00 14.20
CA TYR A 46 6.19 17.93 12.73
C TYR A 46 7.06 19.05 12.15
N GLU A 47 6.91 20.27 12.66
CA GLU A 47 7.74 21.42 12.26
C GLU A 47 9.22 21.18 12.57
N ALA A 48 9.55 20.68 13.76
CA ALA A 48 10.93 20.34 14.14
C ALA A 48 11.53 19.21 13.29
N ALA A 49 10.70 18.28 12.83
CA ALA A 49 11.11 17.21 11.92
C ALA A 49 11.26 17.68 10.46
N GLY A 50 10.82 18.90 10.13
CA GLY A 50 10.79 19.40 8.76
C GLY A 50 9.81 18.65 7.85
N VAL A 51 8.81 17.98 8.44
CA VAL A 51 7.83 17.17 7.71
C VAL A 51 6.47 17.85 7.78
N THR A 52 5.79 17.93 6.64
CA THR A 52 4.43 18.47 6.61
C THR A 52 3.47 17.53 7.31
N GLN A 53 2.69 18.04 8.26
CA GLN A 53 1.69 17.26 8.97
C GLN A 53 0.68 16.63 7.97
N PRO A 54 0.37 15.33 8.10
CA PRO A 54 -0.61 14.68 7.22
C PRO A 54 -2.03 15.22 7.44
N GLY A 55 -2.67 15.68 6.37
CA GLY A 55 -4.07 16.08 6.37
C GLY A 55 -5.04 14.90 6.21
N THR A 56 -6.35 15.13 6.34
CA THR A 56 -7.39 14.09 6.22
C THR A 56 -7.29 13.25 4.95
N MET A 57 -6.93 13.87 3.82
CA MET A 57 -6.83 13.16 2.54
C MET A 57 -5.73 12.10 2.52
N TYR A 58 -4.64 12.28 3.28
CA TYR A 58 -3.59 11.29 3.43
C TYR A 58 -4.13 10.00 4.07
N TYR A 59 -4.96 10.13 5.09
CA TYR A 59 -5.57 8.99 5.79
C TYR A 59 -6.60 8.27 4.91
N VAL A 60 -7.41 9.03 4.17
CA VAL A 60 -8.35 8.45 3.19
C VAL A 60 -7.58 7.67 2.13
N PHE A 61 -6.54 8.25 1.56
CA PHE A 61 -5.70 7.57 0.57
C PHE A 61 -5.05 6.32 1.16
N SER A 62 -4.53 6.38 2.39
CA SER A 62 -3.90 5.25 3.06
C SER A 62 -4.87 4.08 3.27
N ILE A 63 -6.11 4.36 3.70
CA ILE A 63 -7.17 3.33 3.81
C ILE A 63 -7.48 2.73 2.44
N VAL A 64 -7.73 3.56 1.43
CA VAL A 64 -8.04 3.09 0.07
C VAL A 64 -6.89 2.25 -0.49
N SER A 65 -5.65 2.66 -0.23
CA SER A 65 -4.45 1.92 -0.64
C SER A 65 -4.41 0.53 -0.01
N CYS A 66 -4.65 0.40 1.30
CA CYS A 66 -4.72 -0.90 1.96
C CYS A 66 -5.85 -1.77 1.39
N LEU A 67 -7.00 -1.20 1.08
CA LEU A 67 -8.11 -1.94 0.47
C LEU A 67 -7.76 -2.44 -0.94
N VAL A 68 -7.10 -1.62 -1.75
CA VAL A 68 -6.62 -2.02 -3.08
C VAL A 68 -5.56 -3.11 -2.99
N GLU A 69 -4.63 -3.02 -2.03
CA GLU A 69 -3.62 -4.05 -1.76
C GLU A 69 -4.26 -5.39 -1.41
N ILE A 70 -5.22 -5.39 -0.47
CA ILE A 70 -5.96 -6.58 -0.08
C ILE A 70 -6.74 -7.15 -1.27
N ALA A 71 -7.41 -6.29 -2.05
CA ALA A 71 -8.16 -6.72 -3.23
C ALA A 71 -7.23 -7.36 -4.28
N ALA A 72 -6.05 -6.79 -4.52
CA ALA A 72 -5.04 -7.38 -5.42
C ALA A 72 -4.54 -8.74 -4.91
N GLY A 73 -4.33 -8.87 -3.59
CA GLY A 73 -4.02 -10.14 -2.95
C GLY A 73 -5.13 -11.18 -3.14
N ILE A 74 -6.39 -10.83 -2.89
CA ILE A 74 -7.54 -11.75 -3.08
C ILE A 74 -7.65 -12.20 -4.54
N VAL A 75 -7.60 -11.26 -5.50
CA VAL A 75 -7.64 -11.57 -6.94
C VAL A 75 -6.48 -12.47 -7.34
N GLY A 76 -5.29 -12.21 -6.78
CA GLY A 76 -4.08 -12.98 -7.01
C GLY A 76 -4.21 -14.42 -6.50
N VAL A 77 -4.73 -14.63 -5.28
CA VAL A 77 -4.99 -15.96 -4.70
C VAL A 77 -6.04 -16.73 -5.49
N MET A 78 -7.16 -16.07 -5.84
CA MET A 78 -8.26 -16.72 -6.56
C MET A 78 -7.88 -17.13 -7.99
N TYR A 79 -6.96 -16.40 -8.62
CA TYR A 79 -6.45 -16.65 -9.97
C TYR A 79 -7.54 -17.00 -11.00
N ARG A 80 -8.67 -16.28 -10.98
CA ARG A 80 -9.81 -16.56 -11.88
C ARG A 80 -9.43 -16.42 -13.35
N SER A 81 -8.59 -15.44 -13.69
CA SER A 81 -8.05 -15.27 -15.03
C SER A 81 -6.69 -14.59 -14.99
N LYS A 82 -5.81 -14.90 -15.95
CA LYS A 82 -4.53 -14.21 -16.10
C LYS A 82 -4.73 -12.70 -16.29
N LYS A 83 -5.77 -12.28 -17.03
CA LYS A 83 -6.08 -10.86 -17.26
C LYS A 83 -6.50 -10.12 -15.97
N SER A 84 -7.36 -10.72 -15.14
CA SER A 84 -7.82 -10.06 -13.90
C SER A 84 -6.67 -9.83 -12.92
N VAL A 85 -5.75 -10.78 -12.82
CA VAL A 85 -4.55 -10.66 -11.97
C VAL A 85 -3.63 -9.55 -12.48
N LEU A 86 -3.41 -9.45 -13.80
CA LEU A 86 -2.62 -8.35 -14.38
C LEU A 86 -3.24 -6.99 -14.03
N ILE A 87 -4.55 -6.84 -14.24
CA ILE A 87 -5.26 -5.58 -13.97
C ILE A 87 -5.15 -5.22 -12.49
N ALA A 88 -5.39 -6.17 -11.59
CA ALA A 88 -5.29 -5.92 -10.16
C ALA A 88 -3.86 -5.54 -9.73
N GLY A 89 -2.84 -6.24 -10.25
CA GLY A 89 -1.44 -5.91 -10.01
C GLY A 89 -1.06 -4.53 -10.54
N ALA A 90 -1.52 -4.15 -11.74
CA ALA A 90 -1.27 -2.85 -12.33
C ALA A 90 -1.93 -1.71 -11.53
N VAL A 91 -3.21 -1.86 -11.16
CA VAL A 91 -3.93 -0.87 -10.34
C VAL A 91 -3.22 -0.66 -9.01
N TRP A 92 -2.85 -1.74 -8.33
CA TRP A 92 -2.14 -1.62 -7.06
C TRP A 92 -0.74 -1.01 -7.22
N THR A 93 0.00 -1.36 -8.29
CA THR A 93 1.29 -0.71 -8.60
C THR A 93 1.14 0.81 -8.76
N VAL A 94 0.11 1.26 -9.47
CA VAL A 94 -0.18 2.69 -9.65
C VAL A 94 -0.46 3.36 -8.30
N VAL A 95 -1.23 2.71 -7.42
CA VAL A 95 -1.50 3.24 -6.07
C VAL A 95 -0.20 3.39 -5.26
N VAL A 96 0.69 2.40 -5.29
CA VAL A 96 2.00 2.50 -4.63
C VAL A 96 2.80 3.70 -5.16
N ILE A 97 2.85 3.88 -6.48
CA ILE A 97 3.55 5.01 -7.12
C ILE A 97 2.94 6.35 -6.70
N ILE A 98 1.61 6.47 -6.68
CA ILE A 98 0.92 7.69 -6.21
C ILE A 98 1.31 8.00 -4.76
N GLY A 99 1.35 6.99 -3.89
CA GLY A 99 1.78 7.15 -2.50
C GLY A 99 3.22 7.67 -2.38
N MET A 100 4.13 7.20 -3.23
CA MET A 100 5.51 7.68 -3.28
C MET A 100 5.60 9.13 -3.74
N ILE A 101 4.86 9.51 -4.78
CA ILE A 101 4.77 10.91 -5.25
C ILE A 101 4.25 11.80 -4.12
N TRP A 102 3.22 11.35 -3.39
CA TRP A 102 2.71 12.07 -2.23
C TRP A 102 3.77 12.24 -1.14
N GLY A 103 4.56 11.19 -0.87
CA GLY A 103 5.67 11.26 0.07
C GLY A 103 6.72 12.33 -0.29
N VAL A 104 6.97 12.55 -1.58
CA VAL A 104 7.82 13.67 -2.05
C VAL A 104 7.20 15.01 -1.67
N VAL A 105 5.89 15.19 -1.90
CA VAL A 105 5.17 16.43 -1.58
C VAL A 105 5.18 16.74 -0.07
N LEU A 106 5.08 15.71 0.78
CA LEU A 106 5.10 15.86 2.25
C LEU A 106 6.51 15.93 2.85
N SER A 107 7.56 15.97 2.03
CA SER A 107 8.96 15.93 2.46
C SER A 107 9.33 14.68 3.28
N SER A 108 8.61 13.58 3.07
CA SER A 108 8.83 12.29 3.75
C SER A 108 9.49 11.23 2.85
N PHE A 109 9.80 11.58 1.60
CA PHE A 109 10.49 10.68 0.67
C PHE A 109 11.94 10.42 1.07
N THR A 110 12.33 9.14 1.05
CA THR A 110 13.72 8.70 1.18
C THR A 110 14.01 7.63 0.11
N PRO A 111 15.27 7.36 -0.26
CA PRO A 111 15.59 6.27 -1.19
C PRO A 111 15.04 4.91 -0.76
N PHE A 112 14.88 4.68 0.54
CA PHE A 112 14.29 3.45 1.08
C PHE A 112 12.81 3.28 0.73
N THR A 113 12.08 4.35 0.40
CA THR A 113 10.69 4.25 -0.07
C THR A 113 10.56 3.45 -1.36
N LEU A 114 11.62 3.34 -2.18
CA LEU A 114 11.66 2.49 -3.37
C LEU A 114 11.47 1.00 -3.04
N LEU A 115 11.76 0.56 -1.81
CA LEU A 115 11.51 -0.81 -1.39
C LEU A 115 10.02 -1.17 -1.40
N SER A 116 9.12 -0.19 -1.34
CA SER A 116 7.68 -0.42 -1.49
C SER A 116 7.30 -0.99 -2.87
N LEU A 117 8.15 -0.79 -3.90
CA LEU A 117 7.96 -1.36 -5.24
C LEU A 117 8.34 -2.84 -5.33
N LEU A 118 8.98 -3.41 -4.30
CA LEU A 118 9.38 -4.82 -4.29
C LEU A 118 8.17 -5.74 -4.48
N PHE A 119 7.12 -5.55 -3.69
CA PHE A 119 5.94 -6.42 -3.77
C PHE A 119 5.17 -6.26 -5.10
N PRO A 120 4.95 -5.04 -5.65
CA PRO A 120 4.41 -4.86 -7.00
C PRO A 120 5.19 -5.62 -8.07
N ILE A 121 6.51 -5.51 -8.06
CA ILE A 121 7.41 -6.19 -9.01
C ILE A 121 7.28 -7.70 -8.87
N LEU A 122 7.36 -8.23 -7.64
CA LEU A 122 7.25 -9.67 -7.38
C LEU A 122 5.86 -10.23 -7.73
N TYR A 123 4.80 -9.45 -7.53
CA TYR A 123 3.44 -9.83 -7.91
C TYR A 123 3.31 -9.96 -9.44
N LEU A 124 3.76 -8.95 -10.18
CA LEU A 124 3.74 -8.96 -11.65
C LEU A 124 4.67 -10.04 -12.23
N TRP A 125 5.80 -10.30 -11.59
CA TRP A 125 6.68 -11.40 -11.95
C TRP A 125 6.02 -12.76 -11.73
N GLY A 126 5.36 -12.95 -10.58
CA GLY A 126 4.58 -14.16 -10.30
C GLY A 126 3.45 -14.35 -11.32
N TRP A 127 2.79 -13.28 -11.72
CA TRP A 127 1.80 -13.29 -12.80
C TRP A 127 2.41 -13.72 -14.13
N TYR A 128 3.56 -13.15 -14.52
CA TYR A 128 4.25 -13.48 -15.76
C TYR A 128 4.58 -14.97 -15.86
N GLN A 129 5.05 -15.57 -14.76
CA GLN A 129 5.35 -16.99 -14.63
C GLN A 129 4.11 -17.92 -14.63
N SER A 130 2.90 -17.37 -14.53
CA SER A 130 1.67 -18.17 -14.45
C SER A 130 1.15 -18.50 -15.86
N ASN A 131 0.71 -19.74 -16.08
CA ASN A 131 0.23 -20.25 -17.38
C ASN A 131 -1.28 -20.50 -17.40
#